data_AF-A0A3D5RY53-F1
#
_entry.id   AF-A0A3D5RY53-F1
#
_cell.length_a   1.000
_cell.length_b   1.000
_cell.length_c   1.000
_cell.angle_alpha   90.00
_cell.angle_beta   90.00
_cell.angle_gamma   90.00
#
_symmetry.space_group_name_H-M   'P 1'
#
loop_
_entity.id
_entity.type
_entity.pdbx_description
1 polymer ?
#
loop_
_entity_poly.entity_id
_entity_poly.type
_entity_poly.pdbx_seq_one_letter_code
_entity_poly.pdbx_strand_id
1 'polypeptide(L)'
;PTDPIPIPFPVLRTLVEMYYDFQNTRIRTSNRTQMNFERNVIPLEDMDKYGVTDLFKDAESFEKNIEKLLKADLSNRPIYRDYLSLIKGIGPVISAGLIAWIGDPGKYATTSKLWQNAGYGMNKFCSECKAWAYDEVEIPKTDREGKVTKTKAKRLNGRSQICNKCGNGDHLVVAPQQRVSGLQINWNPKFKTLGWKIGSSFIKQKATKSWYRAIYDKERAKLDAKYPASGKIDVRGVKKLQHNPKHHFEAAKRHTVKQFLNHLWMVWRTMEGQDIREPYLADKGKPIHKFIPPIVDDGELPKIVVDKLNELNKRTGIYPTDLKPDIPRKDKTKVAEAELQELNEDDENESD
;
A
#
# COMPACT_ATOMS: atom_id res chain seq x y z
N PRO A 1 -24.22 -27.95 -7.09
CA PRO A 1 -23.64 -26.79 -7.81
C PRO A 1 -22.12 -26.83 -7.67
N THR A 2 -21.40 -27.12 -8.75
CA THR A 2 -19.94 -27.02 -8.77
C THR A 2 -19.58 -25.55 -8.53
N ASP A 3 -18.78 -25.28 -7.50
CA ASP A 3 -18.28 -23.93 -7.24
C ASP A 3 -17.64 -23.37 -8.52
N PRO A 4 -17.93 -22.11 -8.88
CA PRO A 4 -17.38 -21.51 -10.09
C PRO A 4 -15.85 -21.55 -10.03
N ILE A 5 -15.23 -21.93 -11.15
CA ILE A 5 -13.77 -22.03 -11.27
C ILE A 5 -13.17 -20.65 -10.95
N PRO A 6 -12.28 -20.54 -9.95
CA PRO A 6 -11.71 -19.26 -9.58
C PRO A 6 -10.82 -18.74 -10.71
N ILE A 7 -10.90 -17.43 -10.95
CA ILE A 7 -10.07 -16.75 -11.94
C ILE A 7 -8.58 -16.96 -11.57
N PRO A 8 -7.74 -17.45 -12.51
CA PRO A 8 -6.31 -17.61 -12.24
C PRO A 8 -5.64 -16.27 -11.88
N PHE A 9 -4.67 -16.27 -10.96
CA PHE A 9 -4.00 -15.04 -10.51
C PHE A 9 -3.42 -14.15 -11.64
N PRO A 10 -2.83 -14.69 -12.73
CA PRO A 10 -2.39 -13.86 -13.85
C PRO A 10 -3.55 -13.11 -14.52
N VAL A 11 -4.71 -13.76 -14.67
CA VAL A 11 -5.91 -13.13 -15.25
C VAL A 11 -6.50 -12.10 -14.30
N LEU A 12 -6.55 -12.41 -12.99
CA LEU A 12 -7.00 -11.47 -11.95
C LEU A 12 -6.15 -10.20 -11.96
N ARG A 13 -4.82 -10.35 -12.13
CA ARG A 13 -3.89 -9.23 -12.27
C ARG A 13 -4.21 -8.39 -13.50
N THR A 14 -4.39 -9.02 -14.66
CA THR A 14 -4.73 -8.33 -15.90
C THR A 14 -6.02 -7.52 -15.75
N LEU A 15 -7.06 -8.08 -15.13
CA LEU A 15 -8.33 -7.38 -14.90
C LEU A 15 -8.15 -6.14 -14.03
N VAL A 16 -7.35 -6.23 -12.96
CA VAL A 16 -7.05 -5.08 -12.08
C VAL A 16 -6.24 -4.01 -12.82
N GLU A 17 -5.26 -4.41 -13.63
CA GLU A 17 -4.48 -3.46 -14.44
C GLU A 17 -5.35 -2.78 -15.49
N MET A 18 -6.19 -3.55 -16.21
CA MET A 18 -7.17 -3.01 -17.14
C MET A 18 -8.08 -1.99 -16.45
N TYR A 19 -8.65 -2.32 -15.29
CA TYR A 19 -9.50 -1.38 -14.54
C TYR A 19 -8.80 -0.03 -14.31
N TYR A 20 -7.56 -0.04 -13.81
CA TYR A 20 -6.84 1.19 -13.55
C TYR A 20 -6.40 1.92 -14.82
N ASP A 21 -6.04 1.22 -15.88
CA ASP A 21 -5.66 1.84 -17.15
C ASP A 21 -6.87 2.53 -17.81
N PHE A 22 -8.05 1.91 -17.78
CA PHE A 22 -9.30 2.53 -18.24
C PHE A 22 -9.71 3.71 -17.37
N GLN A 23 -9.65 3.57 -16.04
CA GLN A 23 -9.94 4.65 -15.10
C GLN A 23 -9.06 5.87 -15.33
N ASN A 24 -7.74 5.66 -15.45
CA ASN A 24 -6.80 6.74 -15.69
C ASN A 24 -7.05 7.41 -17.05
N THR A 25 -7.36 6.62 -18.09
CA THR A 25 -7.68 7.15 -19.41
C THR A 25 -8.97 7.96 -19.39
N ARG A 26 -10.01 7.50 -18.69
CA ARG A 26 -11.27 8.22 -18.51
C ARG A 26 -11.06 9.54 -17.79
N ILE A 27 -10.36 9.55 -16.65
CA ILE A 27 -10.09 10.77 -15.87
C ILE A 27 -9.30 11.78 -16.71
N ARG A 28 -8.22 11.34 -17.38
CA ARG A 28 -7.43 12.20 -18.26
C ARG A 28 -8.25 12.79 -19.40
N THR A 29 -9.15 11.99 -19.98
CA THR A 29 -10.02 12.44 -21.07
C THR A 29 -11.05 13.44 -20.54
N SER A 30 -11.65 13.19 -19.38
CA SER A 30 -12.56 14.12 -18.70
C SER A 30 -11.91 15.46 -18.44
N ASN A 31 -10.72 15.49 -17.83
CA ASN A 31 -10.01 16.73 -17.52
C ASN A 31 -9.66 17.51 -18.79
N ARG A 32 -9.23 16.81 -19.86
CA ARG A 32 -8.95 17.46 -21.16
C ARG A 32 -10.21 18.03 -21.80
N THR A 33 -11.33 17.33 -21.70
CA THR A 33 -12.62 17.82 -22.21
C THR A 33 -13.05 19.06 -21.45
N GLN A 34 -13.03 19.04 -20.11
CA GLN A 34 -13.37 20.20 -19.29
C GLN A 34 -12.49 21.41 -19.64
N MET A 35 -11.17 21.22 -19.72
CA MET A 35 -10.25 22.28 -20.14
C MET A 35 -10.55 22.82 -21.54
N ASN A 36 -10.98 21.96 -22.47
CA ASN A 36 -11.31 22.38 -23.83
C ASN A 36 -12.60 23.21 -23.87
N PHE A 37 -13.61 22.84 -23.07
CA PHE A 37 -14.84 23.61 -22.93
C PHE A 37 -14.55 24.99 -22.34
N GLU A 38 -13.81 25.04 -21.23
CA GLU A 38 -13.41 26.29 -20.57
C GLU A 38 -12.62 27.21 -21.51
N ARG A 39 -11.64 26.67 -22.25
CA ARG A 39 -10.82 27.44 -23.21
C ARG A 39 -11.64 28.05 -24.34
N ASN A 40 -12.71 27.38 -24.75
CA ASN A 40 -13.60 27.86 -25.80
C ASN A 40 -14.82 28.60 -25.25
N VAL A 41 -14.84 28.91 -23.95
CA VAL A 41 -15.93 29.64 -23.28
C VAL A 41 -17.28 28.92 -23.44
N ILE A 42 -17.25 27.59 -23.53
CA ILE A 42 -18.44 26.74 -23.55
C ILE A 42 -18.75 26.34 -22.11
N PRO A 43 -19.94 26.66 -21.57
CA PRO A 43 -20.35 26.22 -20.24
C PRO A 43 -20.26 24.70 -20.08
N LEU A 44 -19.76 24.20 -18.93
CA LEU A 44 -19.63 22.75 -18.70
C LEU A 44 -20.97 22.01 -18.71
N GLU A 45 -22.07 22.69 -18.40
CA GLU A 45 -23.43 22.15 -18.51
C GLU A 45 -23.82 21.78 -19.95
N ASP A 46 -23.22 22.44 -20.96
CA ASP A 46 -23.47 22.10 -22.36
C ASP A 46 -22.85 20.76 -22.76
N MET A 47 -22.04 20.11 -21.92
CA MET A 47 -21.56 18.74 -22.19
C MET A 47 -22.72 17.77 -22.39
N ASP A 48 -23.80 17.93 -21.61
CA ASP A 48 -25.01 17.10 -21.73
C ASP A 48 -25.70 17.35 -23.07
N LYS A 49 -25.81 18.63 -23.48
CA LYS A 49 -26.44 19.04 -24.74
C LYS A 49 -25.78 18.40 -25.97
N TYR A 50 -24.46 18.23 -25.93
CA TYR A 50 -23.70 17.59 -27.02
C TYR A 50 -23.49 16.08 -26.84
N GLY A 51 -24.11 15.45 -25.84
CA GLY A 51 -24.00 14.01 -25.58
C GLY A 51 -22.63 13.57 -25.06
N VAL A 52 -21.76 14.50 -24.68
CA VAL A 52 -20.39 14.21 -24.20
C VAL A 52 -20.44 13.49 -22.85
N THR A 53 -21.38 13.87 -21.99
CA THR A 53 -21.57 13.23 -20.68
C THR A 53 -21.96 11.76 -20.81
N ASP A 54 -22.76 11.39 -21.80
CA ASP A 54 -23.17 10.00 -22.00
C ASP A 54 -22.00 9.11 -22.42
N LEU A 55 -21.07 9.62 -23.24
CA LEU A 55 -19.83 8.92 -23.56
C LEU A 55 -18.98 8.64 -22.31
N PHE A 56 -18.96 9.56 -21.33
CA PHE A 56 -18.28 9.32 -20.06
C PHE A 56 -19.01 8.32 -19.17
N LYS A 57 -20.35 8.30 -19.19
CA LYS A 57 -21.14 7.26 -18.50
C LYS A 57 -20.87 5.88 -19.09
N ASP A 58 -20.75 5.78 -20.41
CA ASP A 58 -20.40 4.53 -21.10
C ASP A 58 -19.00 4.06 -20.71
N ALA A 59 -18.02 4.97 -20.67
CA ALA A 59 -16.67 4.66 -20.19
C ALA A 59 -16.67 4.18 -18.74
N GLU A 60 -17.45 4.82 -17.85
CA GLU A 60 -17.61 4.38 -16.46
C GLU A 60 -18.30 3.01 -16.35
N SER A 61 -19.23 2.70 -17.26
CA SER A 61 -19.90 1.39 -17.30
C SER A 61 -18.91 0.25 -17.57
N PHE A 62 -17.85 0.51 -18.36
CA PHE A 62 -16.80 -0.46 -18.63
C PHE A 62 -16.00 -0.80 -17.36
N GLU A 63 -15.61 0.21 -16.58
CA GLU A 63 -14.98 0.03 -15.26
C GLU A 63 -15.88 -0.78 -14.32
N LYS A 64 -17.17 -0.45 -14.26
CA LYS A 64 -18.17 -1.17 -13.44
C LYS A 64 -18.33 -2.63 -13.85
N ASN A 65 -18.22 -2.95 -15.14
CA ASN A 65 -18.29 -4.33 -15.62
C ASN A 65 -17.08 -5.14 -15.14
N ILE A 66 -15.87 -4.57 -15.18
CA ILE A 66 -14.69 -5.22 -14.60
C ILE A 66 -14.86 -5.42 -13.10
N GLU A 67 -15.32 -4.41 -12.36
CA GLU A 67 -15.55 -4.51 -10.93
C GLU A 67 -16.55 -5.63 -10.57
N LYS A 68 -17.66 -5.74 -11.31
CA LYS A 68 -18.65 -6.83 -11.12
C LYS A 68 -18.01 -8.20 -11.31
N LEU A 69 -17.18 -8.35 -12.34
CA LEU A 69 -16.51 -9.61 -12.67
C LEU A 69 -15.50 -10.00 -11.58
N LEU A 70 -14.74 -9.02 -11.08
CA LEU A 70 -13.84 -9.20 -9.92
C LEU A 70 -14.64 -9.59 -8.66
N LYS A 71 -15.73 -8.88 -8.35
CA LYS A 71 -16.55 -9.13 -7.17
C LYS A 71 -17.17 -10.54 -7.18
N ALA A 72 -17.62 -11.02 -8.34
CA ALA A 72 -18.15 -12.37 -8.49
C ALA A 72 -17.12 -13.45 -8.16
N ASP A 73 -15.89 -13.33 -8.65
CA ASP A 73 -14.79 -14.25 -8.31
C ASP A 73 -14.41 -14.16 -6.83
N LEU A 74 -14.18 -12.93 -6.35
CA LEU A 74 -13.71 -12.69 -4.99
C LEU A 74 -14.69 -13.19 -3.93
N SER A 75 -16.00 -13.13 -4.18
CA SER A 75 -17.01 -13.59 -3.22
C SER A 75 -16.86 -15.08 -2.85
N ASN A 76 -16.20 -15.87 -3.70
CA ASN A 76 -15.90 -17.29 -3.46
C ASN A 76 -14.56 -17.51 -2.74
N ARG A 77 -13.72 -16.48 -2.60
CA ARG A 77 -12.40 -16.58 -1.95
C ARG A 77 -12.53 -16.34 -0.45
N PRO A 78 -12.12 -17.29 0.42
CA PRO A 78 -12.23 -17.14 1.88
C PRO A 78 -11.61 -15.85 2.41
N ILE A 79 -10.39 -15.52 1.98
CA ILE A 79 -9.70 -14.30 2.45
C ILE A 79 -10.45 -13.01 2.13
N TYR A 80 -11.22 -12.97 1.05
CA TYR A 80 -12.03 -11.80 0.72
C TYR A 80 -13.31 -11.77 1.55
N ARG A 81 -14.06 -12.88 1.54
CA ARG A 81 -15.35 -13.00 2.22
C ARG A 81 -15.21 -12.79 3.73
N ASP A 82 -14.20 -13.41 4.35
CA ASP A 82 -14.11 -13.50 5.80
C ASP A 82 -13.17 -12.42 6.40
N TYR A 83 -12.51 -11.61 5.57
CA TYR A 83 -11.59 -10.57 6.06
C TYR A 83 -11.61 -9.28 5.24
N LEU A 84 -11.18 -9.29 3.97
CA LEU A 84 -10.98 -8.04 3.22
C LEU A 84 -12.29 -7.25 3.02
N SER A 85 -13.40 -7.94 2.77
CA SER A 85 -14.72 -7.31 2.57
C SER A 85 -15.29 -6.66 3.83
N LEU A 86 -14.77 -7.02 5.00
CA LEU A 86 -15.18 -6.52 6.31
C LEU A 86 -14.46 -5.23 6.72
N ILE A 87 -13.59 -4.69 5.86
CA ILE A 87 -12.76 -3.52 6.15
C ILE A 87 -13.25 -2.34 5.31
N LYS A 88 -13.66 -1.26 5.97
CA LYS A 88 -14.08 -0.03 5.28
C LYS A 88 -12.91 0.57 4.51
N GLY A 89 -13.16 0.93 3.25
CA GLY A 89 -12.13 1.43 2.33
C GLY A 89 -11.43 0.34 1.52
N ILE A 90 -11.70 -0.95 1.75
CA ILE A 90 -11.16 -2.04 0.93
C ILE A 90 -12.28 -2.60 0.04
N GLY A 91 -12.32 -2.13 -1.21
CA GLY A 91 -13.28 -2.59 -2.21
C GLY A 91 -12.85 -3.85 -2.97
N PRO A 92 -13.70 -4.37 -3.88
CA PRO A 92 -13.39 -5.54 -4.70
C PRO A 92 -12.12 -5.36 -5.56
N VAL A 93 -11.95 -4.20 -6.21
CA VAL A 93 -10.78 -3.95 -7.07
C VAL A 93 -9.47 -3.97 -6.27
N ILE A 94 -9.45 -3.29 -5.12
CA ILE A 94 -8.28 -3.27 -4.23
C ILE A 94 -7.97 -4.67 -3.71
N SER A 95 -9.01 -5.41 -3.31
CA SER A 95 -8.88 -6.79 -2.83
C SER A 95 -8.33 -7.72 -3.90
N ALA A 96 -8.84 -7.63 -5.13
CA ALA A 96 -8.34 -8.38 -6.27
C ALA A 96 -6.87 -8.05 -6.55
N GLY A 97 -6.50 -6.76 -6.47
CA GLY A 97 -5.10 -6.34 -6.59
C GLY A 97 -4.22 -6.95 -5.51
N LEU A 98 -4.62 -6.90 -4.25
CA LEU A 98 -3.88 -7.49 -3.13
C LEU A 98 -3.68 -8.99 -3.36
N ILE A 99 -4.75 -9.71 -3.69
CA ILE A 99 -4.70 -11.15 -3.92
C ILE A 99 -3.81 -11.48 -5.13
N ALA A 100 -3.90 -10.72 -6.23
CA ALA A 100 -3.12 -10.94 -7.43
C ALA A 100 -1.62 -10.63 -7.27
N TRP A 101 -1.25 -9.62 -6.48
CA TRP A 101 0.15 -9.23 -6.25
C TRP A 101 0.84 -10.09 -5.20
N ILE A 102 0.11 -10.50 -4.16
CA ILE A 102 0.61 -11.41 -3.12
C ILE A 102 0.66 -12.84 -3.68
N GLY A 103 -0.42 -13.29 -4.30
CA GLY A 103 -0.62 -14.65 -4.79
C GLY A 103 -0.76 -15.63 -3.64
N ASP A 104 0.37 -16.09 -3.11
CA ASP A 104 0.43 -17.03 -1.99
C ASP A 104 1.15 -16.35 -0.81
N PRO A 105 0.51 -16.22 0.37
CA PRO A 105 1.13 -15.63 1.55
C PRO A 105 2.33 -16.47 2.08
N GLY A 106 2.42 -17.74 1.67
CA GLY A 106 3.51 -18.68 1.96
C GLY A 106 4.87 -18.22 1.44
N LYS A 107 4.89 -17.52 0.30
CA LYS A 107 6.08 -16.92 -0.30
C LYS A 107 6.80 -15.94 0.62
N TYR A 108 6.08 -15.39 1.60
CA TYR A 108 6.60 -14.40 2.53
C TYR A 108 6.71 -15.00 3.94
N ALA A 109 7.88 -15.52 4.28
CA ALA A 109 8.15 -16.04 5.63
C ALA A 109 7.98 -15.00 6.75
N THR A 110 8.02 -13.71 6.44
CA THR A 110 7.76 -12.61 7.38
C THR A 110 7.03 -11.46 6.69
N THR A 111 6.25 -10.68 7.45
CA THR A 111 5.66 -9.42 7.00
C THR A 111 6.69 -8.47 6.36
N SER A 112 7.92 -8.40 6.89
CA SER A 112 8.96 -7.54 6.30
C SER A 112 9.31 -7.91 4.86
N LYS A 113 9.25 -9.20 4.50
CA LYS A 113 9.44 -9.64 3.10
C LYS A 113 8.28 -9.20 2.22
N LEU A 114 7.05 -9.25 2.73
CA LEU A 114 5.87 -8.72 2.03
C LEU A 114 6.01 -7.20 1.81
N TRP A 115 6.39 -6.46 2.84
CA TRP A 115 6.65 -5.02 2.72
C TRP A 115 7.76 -4.70 1.72
N GLN A 116 8.83 -5.50 1.66
CA GLN A 116 9.89 -5.33 0.66
C GLN A 116 9.33 -5.46 -0.77
N ASN A 117 8.47 -6.45 -1.02
CA ASN A 117 7.82 -6.61 -2.33
C ASN A 117 6.82 -5.48 -2.63
N ALA A 118 6.10 -5.00 -1.61
CA ALA A 118 5.17 -3.88 -1.71
C ALA A 118 5.85 -2.49 -1.79
N GLY A 119 7.19 -2.42 -1.75
CA GLY A 119 7.92 -1.14 -1.82
C GLY A 119 7.93 -0.32 -0.53
N TYR A 120 7.59 -0.93 0.60
CA TYR A 120 7.59 -0.37 1.95
C TYR A 120 8.75 -0.84 2.83
N GLY A 121 9.62 -1.68 2.29
CA GLY A 121 10.82 -2.19 2.93
C GLY A 121 11.98 -1.20 2.93
N MET A 122 13.18 -1.75 3.11
CA MET A 122 14.41 -1.01 3.31
C MET A 122 15.51 -1.51 2.36
N ASN A 123 16.33 -0.58 1.90
CA ASN A 123 17.56 -0.83 1.15
C ASN A 123 18.77 -0.33 1.95
N LYS A 124 19.99 -0.63 1.48
CA LYS A 124 21.22 -0.15 2.11
C LYS A 124 21.79 1.06 1.35
N PHE A 125 22.25 2.05 2.10
CA PHE A 125 22.86 3.27 1.60
C PHE A 125 24.17 3.52 2.33
N CYS A 126 25.24 3.82 1.59
CA CYS A 126 26.52 4.17 2.17
C CYS A 126 26.54 5.66 2.54
N SER A 127 26.68 5.96 3.84
CA SER A 127 26.71 7.34 4.36
C SER A 127 27.90 8.15 3.84
N GLU A 128 29.07 7.53 3.71
CA GLU A 128 30.29 8.19 3.24
C GLU A 128 30.34 8.33 1.72
N CYS A 129 30.17 7.23 0.98
CA CYS A 129 30.21 7.24 -0.48
C CYS A 129 28.98 7.90 -1.12
N LYS A 130 27.97 8.23 -0.31
CA LYS A 130 26.66 8.76 -0.71
C LYS A 130 26.02 7.93 -1.84
N ALA A 131 26.15 6.61 -1.77
CA ALA A 131 25.76 5.69 -2.83
C ALA A 131 24.89 4.54 -2.30
N TRP A 132 23.94 4.10 -3.11
CA TRP A 132 23.10 2.96 -2.79
C TRP A 132 23.84 1.65 -3.03
N ALA A 133 23.61 0.67 -2.16
CA ALA A 133 24.08 -0.68 -2.39
C ALA A 133 23.24 -1.35 -3.49
N TYR A 134 23.90 -2.14 -4.33
CA TYR A 134 23.27 -2.83 -5.44
C TYR A 134 23.88 -4.21 -5.65
N ASP A 135 23.11 -5.08 -6.30
CA ASP A 135 23.58 -6.35 -6.86
C ASP A 135 23.67 -6.20 -8.38
N GLU A 136 24.67 -6.84 -8.97
CA GLU A 136 24.75 -6.99 -10.42
C GLU A 136 23.87 -8.16 -10.85
N VAL A 137 22.94 -7.90 -11.76
CA VAL A 137 21.97 -8.88 -12.26
C VAL A 137 22.06 -8.94 -13.77
N GLU A 138 22.11 -10.14 -14.33
CA GLU A 138 21.99 -10.36 -15.76
C GLU A 138 20.51 -10.41 -16.14
N ILE A 139 20.10 -9.58 -17.10
CA ILE A 139 18.73 -9.54 -17.60
C ILE A 139 18.71 -10.13 -19.00
N PRO A 140 17.86 -11.14 -19.26
CA PRO A 140 17.62 -11.61 -20.63
C PRO A 140 16.85 -10.52 -21.39
N LYS A 141 17.39 -10.13 -22.54
CA LYS A 141 16.77 -9.22 -23.49
C LYS A 141 16.57 -9.97 -24.79
N THR A 142 15.31 -10.21 -25.11
CA THR A 142 14.90 -10.78 -26.40
C THR A 142 14.81 -9.66 -27.42
N ASP A 143 15.49 -9.79 -28.55
CA ASP A 143 15.30 -8.88 -29.68
C ASP A 143 14.05 -9.24 -30.51
N ARG A 144 13.81 -8.46 -31.58
CA ARG A 144 12.66 -8.67 -32.47
C ARG A 144 12.71 -10.02 -33.19
N GLU A 145 13.89 -10.62 -33.32
CA GLU A 145 14.15 -11.89 -34.00
C GLU A 145 14.11 -13.08 -33.03
N GLY A 146 13.81 -12.84 -31.74
CA GLY A 146 13.70 -13.87 -30.72
C GLY A 146 15.04 -14.27 -30.08
N LYS A 147 16.16 -13.64 -30.46
CA LYS A 147 17.47 -13.94 -29.89
C LYS A 147 17.60 -13.31 -28.51
N VAL A 148 17.95 -14.14 -27.52
CA VAL A 148 18.11 -13.71 -26.12
C VAL A 148 19.56 -13.31 -25.89
N THR A 149 19.78 -12.02 -25.64
CA THR A 149 21.06 -11.47 -25.19
C THR A 149 20.99 -11.18 -23.68
N LYS A 150 22.12 -11.16 -22.99
CA LYS A 150 22.17 -10.83 -21.56
C LYS A 150 22.78 -9.46 -21.35
N THR A 151 22.06 -8.58 -20.67
CA THR A 151 22.54 -7.24 -20.30
C THR A 151 22.80 -7.19 -18.80
N LYS A 152 23.97 -6.70 -18.40
CA LYS A 152 24.29 -6.44 -16.98
C LYS A 152 23.54 -5.19 -16.51
N ALA A 153 22.80 -5.31 -15.41
CA ALA A 153 22.11 -4.22 -14.76
C ALA A 153 22.42 -4.20 -13.26
N LYS A 154 22.38 -3.01 -12.67
CA LYS A 154 22.56 -2.82 -11.23
C LYS A 154 21.20 -2.72 -10.57
N ARG A 155 20.86 -3.63 -9.66
CA ARG A 155 19.59 -3.65 -8.95
C ARG A 155 19.81 -3.28 -7.49
N LEU A 156 18.96 -2.40 -6.94
CA LEU A 156 19.03 -2.01 -5.54
C LEU A 156 19.00 -3.24 -4.61
N ASN A 157 19.84 -3.23 -3.57
CA ASN A 157 19.89 -4.31 -2.60
C ASN A 157 19.74 -3.81 -1.16
N GLY A 158 18.88 -4.48 -0.38
CA GLY A 158 18.71 -4.25 1.05
C GLY A 158 19.44 -5.24 1.95
N ARG A 159 20.07 -6.27 1.38
CA ARG A 159 20.79 -7.33 2.09
C ARG A 159 22.31 -7.21 1.99
N SER A 160 22.83 -6.28 1.20
CA SER A 160 24.27 -6.09 1.08
C SER A 160 24.89 -5.81 2.44
N GLN A 161 26.00 -6.49 2.73
CA GLN A 161 26.81 -6.30 3.93
C GLN A 161 28.00 -5.36 3.69
N ILE A 162 28.32 -5.06 2.43
CA ILE A 162 29.46 -4.25 2.04
C ILE A 162 29.05 -3.20 1.01
N CYS A 163 29.68 -2.02 1.06
CA CYS A 163 29.45 -1.01 0.04
C CYS A 163 30.15 -1.40 -1.27
N ASN A 164 29.43 -1.36 -2.40
CA ASN A 164 30.01 -1.64 -3.72
C ASN A 164 31.11 -0.65 -4.16
N LYS A 165 31.28 0.49 -3.46
CA LYS A 165 32.30 1.50 -3.79
C LYS A 165 33.52 1.42 -2.85
N CYS A 166 33.31 1.54 -1.54
CA CYS A 166 34.42 1.56 -0.57
C CYS A 166 34.74 0.19 0.05
N GLY A 167 33.95 -0.86 -0.22
CA GLY A 167 34.14 -2.17 0.40
C GLY A 167 33.81 -2.25 1.89
N ASN A 168 33.63 -1.11 2.59
CA ASN A 168 33.33 -1.10 4.02
C ASN A 168 31.83 -1.33 4.29
N GLY A 169 31.54 -2.24 5.23
CA GLY A 169 30.20 -2.54 5.72
C GLY A 169 29.69 -1.53 6.76
N ASP A 170 30.57 -0.94 7.56
CA ASP A 170 30.19 -0.05 8.67
C ASP A 170 29.53 1.25 8.18
N HIS A 171 29.80 1.64 6.94
CA HIS A 171 29.23 2.85 6.33
C HIS A 171 27.81 2.59 5.81
N LEU A 172 27.31 1.35 5.79
CA LEU A 172 25.99 0.99 5.27
C LEU A 172 24.88 1.21 6.29
N VAL A 173 24.12 2.28 6.11
CA VAL A 173 22.89 2.56 6.85
C VAL A 173 21.67 2.00 6.14
N VAL A 174 20.64 1.65 6.91
CA VAL A 174 19.33 1.28 6.36
C VAL A 174 18.57 2.53 5.91
N ALA A 175 17.98 2.48 4.72
CA ALA A 175 17.23 3.58 4.15
C ALA A 175 15.95 3.07 3.46
N PRO A 176 14.86 3.84 3.44
CA PRO A 176 13.62 3.42 2.79
C PRO A 176 13.81 3.23 1.29
N GLN A 177 13.13 2.23 0.73
CA GLN A 177 13.11 1.97 -0.72
C GLN A 177 12.62 3.20 -1.50
N GLN A 178 13.40 3.60 -2.50
CA GLN A 178 13.06 4.66 -3.45
C GLN A 178 13.69 4.40 -4.80
N ARG A 179 13.15 5.04 -5.85
CA ARG A 179 13.75 5.00 -7.19
C ARG A 179 15.06 5.79 -7.16
N VAL A 180 16.10 5.23 -7.75
CA VAL A 180 17.42 5.84 -7.83
C VAL A 180 17.86 5.79 -9.29
N SER A 181 18.31 6.92 -9.82
CA SER A 181 18.77 6.98 -11.21
C SER A 181 19.90 5.99 -11.46
N GLY A 182 19.84 5.28 -12.59
CA GLY A 182 20.83 4.27 -12.97
C GLY A 182 20.72 2.92 -12.24
N LEU A 183 19.76 2.75 -11.32
CA LEU A 183 19.55 1.49 -10.60
C LEU A 183 18.14 0.93 -10.82
N GLN A 184 18.05 -0.38 -11.04
CA GLN A 184 16.78 -1.10 -11.10
C GLN A 184 16.17 -1.23 -9.70
N ILE A 185 14.85 -1.07 -9.61
CA ILE A 185 14.08 -1.28 -8.38
C ILE A 185 14.04 -2.77 -7.99
N ASN A 186 13.87 -3.04 -6.70
CA ASN A 186 13.81 -4.40 -6.13
C ASN A 186 12.46 -4.71 -5.45
N TRP A 187 11.41 -4.00 -5.84
CA TRP A 187 10.03 -4.19 -5.39
C TRP A 187 9.08 -4.12 -6.58
N ASN A 188 7.84 -4.55 -6.40
CA ASN A 188 6.79 -4.40 -7.39
C ASN A 188 6.23 -2.96 -7.37
N PRO A 189 6.44 -2.15 -8.43
CA PRO A 189 5.98 -0.77 -8.45
C PRO A 189 4.45 -0.66 -8.46
N LYS A 190 3.73 -1.57 -9.13
CA LYS A 190 2.27 -1.58 -9.17
C LYS A 190 1.69 -1.94 -7.80
N PHE A 191 2.32 -2.88 -7.08
CA PHE A 191 1.92 -3.18 -5.70
C PHE A 191 2.17 -2.00 -4.75
N LYS A 192 3.28 -1.26 -4.93
CA LYS A 192 3.52 -0.02 -4.20
C LYS A 192 2.43 1.03 -4.46
N THR A 193 2.04 1.22 -5.73
CA THR A 193 0.93 2.11 -6.09
C THR A 193 -0.39 1.64 -5.49
N LEU A 194 -0.66 0.34 -5.46
CA LEU A 194 -1.86 -0.19 -4.79
C LEU A 194 -1.86 0.10 -3.29
N GLY A 195 -0.72 -0.06 -2.62
CA GLY A 195 -0.56 0.31 -1.21
C GLY A 195 -0.86 1.79 -0.96
N TRP A 196 -0.46 2.66 -1.87
CA TRP A 196 -0.79 4.08 -1.82
C TRP A 196 -2.31 4.31 -1.97
N LYS A 197 -2.97 3.69 -2.96
CA LYS A 197 -4.44 3.77 -3.13
C LYS A 197 -5.20 3.26 -1.89
N ILE A 198 -4.69 2.22 -1.23
CA ILE A 198 -5.24 1.71 0.04
C ILE A 198 -5.19 2.78 1.13
N GLY A 199 -4.03 3.44 1.28
CA GLY A 199 -3.85 4.52 2.25
C GLY A 199 -4.83 5.66 2.03
N SER A 200 -4.95 6.13 0.78
CA SER A 200 -5.90 7.20 0.41
C SER A 200 -7.35 6.78 0.66
N SER A 201 -7.70 5.53 0.36
CA SER A 201 -9.03 4.99 0.61
C SER A 201 -9.40 4.97 2.10
N PHE A 202 -8.46 4.65 2.99
CA PHE A 202 -8.68 4.72 4.44
C PHE A 202 -8.89 6.15 4.93
N ILE A 203 -8.15 7.12 4.38
CA ILE A 203 -8.28 8.53 4.76
C ILE A 203 -9.66 9.06 4.37
N LYS A 204 -10.23 8.62 3.24
CA LYS A 204 -11.59 8.97 2.80
C LYS A 204 -12.70 8.42 3.71
N GLN A 205 -12.42 7.46 4.60
CA GLN A 205 -13.41 6.92 5.55
C GLN A 205 -13.56 7.80 6.80
N LYS A 206 -14.69 7.67 7.50
CA LYS A 206 -14.91 8.29 8.83
C LYS A 206 -14.19 7.50 9.93
N ALA A 207 -13.57 8.17 10.89
CA ALA A 207 -12.82 7.53 11.98
C ALA A 207 -13.75 6.73 12.91
N THR A 208 -14.99 7.21 13.08
CA THR A 208 -16.06 6.49 13.80
C THR A 208 -16.43 5.17 13.14
N LYS A 209 -16.19 4.99 11.83
CA LYS A 209 -16.58 3.79 11.06
C LYS A 209 -15.41 2.91 10.61
N SER A 210 -14.20 3.44 10.51
CA SER A 210 -13.01 2.68 10.09
C SER A 210 -11.90 2.70 11.13
N TRP A 211 -11.45 1.51 11.53
CA TRP A 211 -10.30 1.35 12.41
C TRP A 211 -8.99 1.80 11.78
N TYR A 212 -8.77 1.54 10.48
CA TYR A 212 -7.53 1.97 9.82
C TYR A 212 -7.46 3.49 9.66
N ARG A 213 -8.60 4.17 9.53
CA ARG A 213 -8.67 5.63 9.66
C ARG A 213 -8.26 6.09 11.06
N ALA A 214 -8.73 5.43 12.12
CA ALA A 214 -8.35 5.78 13.48
C ALA A 214 -6.85 5.52 13.77
N ILE A 215 -6.26 4.46 13.22
CA ILE A 215 -4.81 4.19 13.27
C ILE A 215 -4.04 5.33 12.60
N TYR A 216 -4.49 5.77 11.42
CA TYR A 216 -3.89 6.89 10.71
C TYR A 216 -3.93 8.17 11.57
N ASP A 217 -5.08 8.51 12.14
CA ASP A 217 -5.23 9.72 12.94
C ASP A 217 -4.37 9.70 14.21
N LYS A 218 -4.26 8.55 14.87
CA LYS A 218 -3.37 8.34 16.03
C LYS A 218 -1.90 8.55 15.67
N GLU A 219 -1.43 7.96 14.57
CA GLU A 219 -0.03 8.14 14.16
C GLU A 219 0.25 9.53 13.61
N ARG A 220 -0.73 10.16 12.99
CA ARG A 220 -0.61 11.54 12.55
C ARG A 220 -0.40 12.49 13.74
N ALA A 221 -1.25 12.39 14.75
CA ALA A 221 -1.13 13.18 15.98
C ALA A 221 0.21 12.94 16.70
N LYS A 222 0.68 11.69 16.72
CA LYS A 222 1.98 11.34 17.30
C LYS A 222 3.16 11.96 16.54
N LEU A 223 3.10 12.01 15.21
CA LEU A 223 4.13 12.65 14.39
C LEU A 223 4.14 14.17 14.58
N ASP A 224 2.95 14.79 14.57
CA ASP A 224 2.80 16.23 14.81
C ASP A 224 3.33 16.63 16.19
N ALA A 225 3.05 15.84 17.24
CA ALA A 225 3.57 16.08 18.58
C ALA A 225 5.09 15.85 18.69
N LYS A 226 5.63 14.86 17.98
CA LYS A 226 7.06 14.54 18.01
C LYS A 226 7.91 15.57 17.24
N TYR A 227 7.36 16.12 16.16
CA TYR A 227 8.07 17.04 15.28
C TYR A 227 7.21 18.28 15.01
N PRO A 228 7.04 19.18 15.99
CA PRO A 228 6.10 20.30 15.87
C PRO A 228 6.52 21.36 14.84
N ALA A 229 7.81 21.42 14.49
CA ALA A 229 8.34 22.39 13.55
C ALA A 229 8.96 21.72 12.32
N SER A 230 8.71 22.30 11.14
CA SER A 230 9.39 21.92 9.92
C SER A 230 10.80 22.51 9.86
N GLY A 231 11.74 21.79 9.24
CA GLY A 231 13.13 22.22 9.17
C GLY A 231 13.88 21.62 7.99
N LYS A 232 14.95 22.29 7.54
CA LYS A 232 15.86 21.75 6.52
C LYS A 232 16.89 20.84 7.18
N ILE A 233 16.77 19.53 6.95
CA ILE A 233 17.65 18.51 7.51
C ILE A 233 18.49 17.92 6.38
N ASP A 234 19.76 17.58 6.67
CA ASP A 234 20.57 16.82 5.72
C ASP A 234 20.02 15.38 5.61
N VAL A 235 19.56 15.04 4.41
CA VAL A 235 19.11 13.69 4.08
C VAL A 235 19.99 13.16 2.96
N ARG A 236 20.98 12.35 3.33
CA ARG A 236 21.90 11.66 2.40
C ARG A 236 22.78 12.64 1.60
N GLY A 237 23.27 13.69 2.26
CA GLY A 237 24.14 14.71 1.68
C GLY A 237 23.40 15.82 0.94
N VAL A 238 22.08 15.92 1.09
CA VAL A 238 21.24 16.97 0.49
C VAL A 238 20.32 17.55 1.55
N LYS A 239 20.36 18.88 1.74
CA LYS A 239 19.43 19.58 2.63
C LYS A 239 18.02 19.55 2.04
N LYS A 240 17.09 18.90 2.73
CA LYS A 240 15.68 18.79 2.33
C LYS A 240 14.78 19.32 3.44
N LEU A 241 13.68 19.96 3.05
CA LEU A 241 12.60 20.25 3.99
C LEU A 241 12.09 18.92 4.56
N GLN A 242 11.94 18.85 5.87
CA GLN A 242 11.43 17.69 6.61
C GLN A 242 10.39 18.18 7.62
N HIS A 243 9.54 17.26 8.08
CA HIS A 243 8.53 17.51 9.13
C HIS A 243 7.51 18.60 8.80
N ASN A 244 7.26 18.85 7.51
CA ASN A 244 6.11 19.64 7.11
C ASN A 244 4.81 18.81 7.21
N PRO A 245 3.63 19.44 7.16
CA PRO A 245 2.36 18.72 7.23
C PRO A 245 2.21 17.60 6.19
N LYS A 246 2.71 17.78 4.97
CA LYS A 246 2.69 16.74 3.92
C LYS A 246 3.57 15.54 4.29
N HIS A 247 4.74 15.74 4.89
CA HIS A 247 5.60 14.64 5.35
C HIS A 247 4.95 13.83 6.46
N HIS A 248 4.27 14.48 7.41
CA HIS A 248 3.53 13.77 8.45
C HIS A 248 2.34 12.99 7.88
N PHE A 249 1.68 13.55 6.85
CA PHE A 249 0.56 12.92 6.15
C PHE A 249 1.02 11.63 5.48
N GLU A 250 2.07 11.72 4.66
CA GLU A 250 2.64 10.57 3.95
C GLU A 250 3.24 9.53 4.90
N ALA A 251 3.89 9.97 5.98
CA ALA A 251 4.46 9.07 6.97
C ALA A 251 3.38 8.30 7.75
N ALA A 252 2.31 8.98 8.18
CA ALA A 252 1.17 8.35 8.84
C ALA A 252 0.44 7.39 7.87
N LYS A 253 0.18 7.81 6.64
CA LYS A 253 -0.43 6.99 5.58
C LYS A 253 0.37 5.72 5.34
N ARG A 254 1.69 5.85 5.17
CA ARG A 254 2.61 4.72 5.03
C ARG A 254 2.58 3.78 6.25
N HIS A 255 2.51 4.32 7.46
CA HIS A 255 2.43 3.51 8.67
C HIS A 255 1.16 2.65 8.68
N THR A 256 0.01 3.26 8.42
CA THR A 256 -1.28 2.58 8.37
C THR A 256 -1.30 1.47 7.32
N VAL A 257 -0.79 1.73 6.12
CA VAL A 257 -0.71 0.71 5.06
C VAL A 257 0.19 -0.46 5.47
N LYS A 258 1.33 -0.19 6.10
CA LYS A 258 2.20 -1.26 6.62
C LYS A 258 1.49 -2.10 7.69
N GLN A 259 0.76 -1.45 8.59
CA GLN A 259 -0.02 -2.15 9.62
C GLN A 259 -1.12 -3.02 8.99
N PHE A 260 -1.84 -2.50 8.01
CA PHE A 260 -2.83 -3.26 7.24
C PHE A 260 -2.21 -4.47 6.54
N LEU A 261 -1.09 -4.29 5.83
CA LEU A 261 -0.40 -5.41 5.16
C LEU A 261 0.11 -6.46 6.15
N ASN A 262 0.50 -6.04 7.35
CA ASN A 262 0.87 -6.97 8.42
C ASN A 262 -0.34 -7.80 8.88
N HIS A 263 -1.48 -7.15 9.13
CA HIS A 263 -2.71 -7.85 9.52
C HIS A 263 -3.19 -8.82 8.44
N LEU A 264 -3.20 -8.37 7.18
CA LEU A 264 -3.55 -9.22 6.03
C LEU A 264 -2.63 -10.45 5.94
N TRP A 265 -1.32 -10.26 6.09
CA TRP A 265 -0.37 -11.36 6.07
C TRP A 265 -0.64 -12.37 7.19
N MET A 266 -0.88 -11.90 8.42
CA MET A 266 -1.19 -12.76 9.55
C MET A 266 -2.49 -13.54 9.35
N VAL A 267 -3.57 -12.83 9.03
CA VAL A 267 -4.90 -13.43 8.83
C VAL A 267 -4.84 -14.45 7.71
N TRP A 268 -4.29 -14.08 6.55
CA TRP A 268 -4.25 -14.96 5.40
C TRP A 268 -3.40 -16.21 5.65
N ARG A 269 -2.21 -16.08 6.24
CA ARG A 269 -1.40 -17.26 6.59
C ARG A 269 -2.14 -18.19 7.54
N THR A 270 -2.81 -17.65 8.55
CA THR A 270 -3.57 -18.46 9.51
C THR A 270 -4.71 -19.22 8.84
N MET A 271 -5.44 -18.56 7.95
CA MET A 271 -6.54 -19.18 7.21
C MET A 271 -6.06 -20.30 6.27
N GLU A 272 -4.84 -20.19 5.74
CA GLU A 272 -4.20 -21.23 4.92
C GLU A 272 -3.46 -22.29 5.77
N GLY A 273 -3.60 -22.26 7.10
CA GLY A 273 -2.92 -23.19 8.01
C GLY A 273 -1.40 -23.03 8.07
N GLN A 274 -0.87 -21.89 7.62
CA GLN A 274 0.57 -21.60 7.62
C GLN A 274 1.01 -20.95 8.93
N ASP A 275 2.22 -21.26 9.37
CA ASP A 275 2.79 -20.67 10.58
C ASP A 275 3.01 -19.16 10.43
N ILE A 276 2.73 -18.43 11.52
CA ILE A 276 3.05 -17.01 11.67
C ILE A 276 4.32 -16.89 12.51
N ARG A 277 5.29 -16.10 12.03
CA ARG A 277 6.45 -15.71 12.84
C ARG A 277 6.01 -14.79 13.98
N GLU A 278 6.43 -15.13 15.20
CA GLU A 278 6.23 -14.28 16.36
C GLU A 278 6.79 -12.86 16.14
N PRO A 279 6.05 -11.82 16.56
CA PRO A 279 6.57 -10.46 16.55
C PRO A 279 7.86 -10.34 17.37
N TYR A 280 8.72 -9.39 16.97
CA TYR A 280 9.96 -9.14 17.69
C TYR A 280 9.65 -8.69 19.12
N LEU A 281 10.12 -9.48 20.10
CA LEU A 281 10.08 -9.13 21.51
C LEU A 281 11.35 -8.34 21.84
N ALA A 282 11.19 -7.18 22.47
CA ALA A 282 12.34 -6.44 22.97
C ALA A 282 13.07 -7.24 24.06
N ASP A 283 14.39 -7.11 24.13
CA ASP A 283 15.22 -7.79 25.13
C ASP A 283 14.74 -7.50 26.56
N LYS A 284 15.08 -8.43 27.47
CA LYS A 284 14.76 -8.37 28.90
C LYS A 284 15.14 -7.00 29.48
N GLY A 285 14.13 -6.25 29.94
CA GLY A 285 14.31 -4.94 30.60
C GLY A 285 13.60 -3.77 29.91
N LYS A 286 13.11 -3.92 28.68
CA LYS A 286 12.25 -2.92 28.01
C LYS A 286 10.77 -3.32 28.11
N PRO A 287 9.85 -2.35 28.25
CA PRO A 287 8.42 -2.65 28.25
C PRO A 287 8.03 -3.32 26.93
N ILE A 288 7.26 -4.41 27.02
CA ILE A 288 6.72 -5.11 25.85
C ILE A 288 5.88 -4.11 25.06
N HIS A 289 6.25 -3.88 23.79
CA HIS A 289 5.45 -3.05 22.90
C HIS A 289 4.11 -3.73 22.66
N LYS A 290 3.00 -3.10 23.06
CA LYS A 290 1.66 -3.58 22.71
C LYS A 290 1.43 -3.40 21.22
N PHE A 291 1.12 -4.50 20.53
CA PHE A 291 0.79 -4.50 19.11
C PHE A 291 -0.71 -4.34 18.90
N ILE A 292 -1.07 -3.69 17.80
CA ILE A 292 -2.45 -3.67 17.30
C ILE A 292 -2.71 -5.06 16.67
N PRO A 293 -3.70 -5.82 17.13
CA PRO A 293 -4.08 -7.09 16.50
C PRO A 293 -4.77 -6.82 15.16
N PRO A 294 -4.91 -7.84 14.28
CA PRO A 294 -5.80 -7.76 13.13
C PRO A 294 -7.19 -7.27 13.55
N ILE A 295 -7.79 -6.42 12.72
CA ILE A 295 -9.09 -5.81 12.97
C ILE A 295 -9.95 -5.85 11.71
N VAL A 296 -11.26 -5.85 11.94
CA VAL A 296 -12.33 -5.71 10.94
C VAL A 296 -13.29 -4.62 11.42
N ASP A 297 -13.95 -3.93 10.49
CA ASP A 297 -14.88 -2.85 10.79
C ASP A 297 -16.32 -3.36 10.92
N ASP A 298 -16.70 -4.31 10.08
CA ASP A 298 -18.01 -4.96 10.10
C ASP A 298 -17.84 -6.45 10.43
N GLY A 299 -18.64 -7.00 11.36
CA GLY A 299 -18.57 -8.42 11.71
C GLY A 299 -17.40 -8.80 12.61
N GLU A 300 -16.94 -10.05 12.49
CA GLU A 300 -15.93 -10.65 13.37
C GLU A 300 -14.81 -11.30 12.57
N LEU A 301 -13.63 -11.40 13.18
CA LEU A 301 -12.52 -12.16 12.59
C LEU A 301 -12.85 -13.66 12.54
N PRO A 302 -12.29 -14.39 11.56
CA PRO A 302 -12.43 -15.84 11.53
C PRO A 302 -11.96 -16.48 12.83
N LYS A 303 -12.74 -17.44 13.36
CA LYS A 303 -12.44 -18.09 14.65
C LYS A 303 -11.03 -18.68 14.72
N ILE A 304 -10.57 -19.32 13.64
CA ILE A 304 -9.21 -19.85 13.53
C ILE A 304 -8.13 -18.78 13.75
N VAL A 305 -8.38 -17.55 13.29
CA VAL A 305 -7.48 -16.41 13.48
C VAL A 305 -7.52 -15.95 14.92
N VAL A 306 -8.70 -15.82 15.51
CA VAL A 306 -8.88 -15.42 16.92
C VAL A 306 -8.17 -16.41 17.86
N ASP A 307 -8.37 -17.71 17.64
CA ASP A 307 -7.73 -18.77 18.43
C ASP A 307 -6.21 -18.70 18.31
N LYS A 308 -5.69 -18.47 17.10
CA LYS A 308 -4.25 -18.33 16.88
C LYS A 308 -3.67 -17.07 17.54
N LEU A 309 -4.38 -15.95 17.49
CA LEU A 309 -3.98 -14.72 18.17
C LEU A 309 -3.98 -14.89 19.69
N ASN A 310 -4.97 -15.58 20.25
CA ASN A 310 -5.02 -15.91 21.67
C ASN A 310 -3.87 -16.83 22.10
N GLU A 311 -3.54 -17.84 21.30
CA GLU A 311 -2.36 -18.71 21.52
C GLU A 311 -1.07 -17.89 21.56
N LEU A 312 -0.87 -17.02 20.57
CA LEU A 312 0.29 -16.11 20.51
C LEU A 312 0.31 -15.16 21.72
N ASN A 313 -0.85 -14.61 22.12
CA ASN A 313 -0.92 -13.67 23.22
C ASN A 313 -0.64 -14.34 24.57
N LYS A 314 -1.06 -15.58 24.79
CA LYS A 314 -0.73 -16.35 26.00
C LYS A 314 0.78 -16.54 26.18
N ARG A 315 1.51 -16.69 25.08
CA ARG A 315 2.97 -16.87 25.10
C ARG A 315 3.74 -15.56 25.25
N THR A 316 3.25 -14.49 24.63
CA THR A 316 4.05 -13.26 24.43
C THR A 316 3.52 -12.04 25.18
N GLY A 317 2.23 -12.00 25.51
CA GLY A 317 1.57 -10.86 26.15
C GLY A 317 1.55 -9.57 25.31
N ILE A 318 1.75 -9.66 23.99
CA ILE A 318 1.92 -8.49 23.11
C ILE A 318 0.60 -7.85 22.69
N TYR A 319 -0.51 -8.57 22.73
CA TYR A 319 -1.82 -8.06 22.32
C TYR A 319 -2.66 -7.69 23.54
N PRO A 320 -3.60 -6.73 23.40
CA PRO A 320 -4.65 -6.50 24.39
C PRO A 320 -5.40 -7.80 24.71
N THR A 321 -5.88 -7.94 25.95
CA THR A 321 -6.55 -9.16 26.44
C THR A 321 -7.85 -9.45 25.70
N ASP A 322 -8.55 -8.41 25.25
CA ASP A 322 -9.79 -8.49 24.49
C ASP A 322 -9.56 -8.49 22.97
N LEU A 323 -8.29 -8.51 22.52
CA LEU A 323 -7.88 -8.36 21.12
C LEU A 323 -8.49 -7.12 20.43
N LYS A 324 -8.87 -6.09 21.18
CA LYS A 324 -9.34 -4.82 20.63
C LYS A 324 -8.27 -3.75 20.79
N PRO A 325 -8.00 -2.96 19.75
CA PRO A 325 -7.02 -1.89 19.88
C PRO A 325 -7.57 -0.76 20.74
N ASP A 326 -6.73 -0.29 21.68
CA ASP A 326 -6.98 0.92 22.45
C ASP A 326 -6.63 2.16 21.60
N ILE A 327 -7.57 2.52 20.72
CA ILE A 327 -7.47 3.65 19.80
C ILE A 327 -8.80 4.42 19.80
N PRO A 328 -8.79 5.73 20.08
CA PRO A 328 -10.00 6.54 20.02
C PRO A 328 -10.50 6.66 18.59
N ARG A 329 -11.78 6.34 18.37
CA ARG A 329 -12.48 6.49 17.08
C ARG A 329 -13.36 7.74 17.10
N LYS A 330 -12.71 8.91 17.03
CA LYS A 330 -13.39 10.21 17.03
C LYS A 330 -13.22 10.87 15.67
N ASP A 331 -14.32 11.33 15.09
CA ASP A 331 -14.28 12.13 13.86
C ASP A 331 -13.63 13.50 14.13
N LYS A 332 -12.97 14.05 13.12
CA LYS A 332 -12.34 15.37 13.22
C LYS A 332 -13.38 16.47 13.00
N THR A 333 -13.01 17.71 13.28
CA THR A 333 -13.85 18.86 12.89
C THR A 333 -13.94 18.94 11.37
N LYS A 334 -15.05 19.49 10.84
CA LYS A 334 -15.25 19.61 9.38
C LYS A 334 -14.08 20.31 8.67
N VAL A 335 -13.49 21.33 9.31
CA VAL A 335 -12.33 22.06 8.77
C VAL A 335 -11.10 21.15 8.69
N ALA A 336 -10.75 20.45 9.77
CA ALA A 336 -9.61 19.54 9.78
C ALA A 336 -9.81 18.31 8.88
N GLU A 337 -11.07 17.91 8.61
CA GLU A 337 -11.37 16.89 7.60
C GLU A 337 -11.17 17.42 6.18
N ALA A 338 -11.60 18.65 5.89
CA ALA A 338 -11.40 19.27 4.58
C ALA A 338 -9.91 19.45 4.25
N GLU A 339 -9.13 19.99 5.19
CA GLU A 339 -7.66 20.13 5.03
C GLU A 339 -6.98 18.77 4.78
N LEU A 340 -7.44 17.72 5.46
CA LEU A 340 -6.91 16.38 5.29
C LEU A 340 -7.27 15.77 3.93
N GLN A 341 -8.48 16.06 3.43
CA GLN A 341 -8.94 15.62 2.12
C GLN A 341 -8.22 16.35 0.99
N GLU A 342 -8.01 17.67 1.13
CA GLU A 342 -7.22 18.48 0.19
C GLU A 342 -5.79 17.93 0.04
N LEU A 343 -5.11 17.63 1.16
CA LEU A 343 -3.79 16.98 1.13
C LEU A 343 -3.80 15.61 0.45
N ASN A 344 -4.91 14.88 0.54
CA ASN A 344 -5.05 13.59 -0.12
C ASN A 344 -5.30 13.73 -1.63
N GLU A 345 -6.09 14.73 -2.03
CA GLU A 345 -6.39 15.04 -3.44
C GLU A 345 -5.16 15.58 -4.17
N ASP A 346 -4.39 16.48 -3.55
CA ASP A 346 -3.12 16.97 -4.07
C ASP A 346 -2.13 15.84 -4.36
N ASP A 347 -2.04 14.87 -3.44
CA ASP A 347 -1.17 13.71 -3.60
C ASP A 347 -1.69 12.73 -4.66
N GLU A 348 -3.01 12.64 -4.86
CA GLU A 348 -3.63 11.88 -5.98
C GLU A 348 -3.27 12.51 -7.33
N ASN A 349 -3.37 13.84 -7.45
CA ASN A 349 -3.08 14.58 -8.68
C ASN A 349 -1.58 14.62 -9.04
N GLU A 350 -0.67 14.61 -8.06
CA GLU A 350 0.79 14.53 -8.33
C GLU A 350 1.25 13.14 -8.79
N SER A 351 0.43 12.10 -8.61
CA SER A 351 0.79 10.70 -8.87
C SER A 351 0.41 10.17 -10.26
N ASP A 352 -0.52 10.86 -10.95
CA ASP A 352 -1.05 10.55 -12.29
C ASP A 352 -0.35 11.32 -13.41
#